data_AF-A0A7X5U2W9-F1
#
_entry.id   AF-A0A7X5U2W9-F1
#
_cell.length_a   1.000
_cell.length_b   1.000
_cell.length_c   1.000
_cell.angle_alpha   90.00
_cell.angle_beta   90.00
_cell.angle_gamma   90.00
#
_symmetry.space_group_name_H-M   'P 1'
#
loop_
_entity.id
_entity.type
_entity.pdbx_description
1 polymer ?
#
loop_
_entity_poly.entity_id
_entity_poly.type
_entity_poly.pdbx_seq_one_letter_code
_entity_poly.pdbx_strand_id
1 'polypeptide(L)'
;MSDRELDAGPDNTSNLFGLPRSYRYGVGEGSAGFNAWREVATHEMVSDWIVEDGHGGGRSATAVVLRDWIDSRWDCGAMDVAVSAKGVVDQLLGVTQRMRACGLVHFDVHLDNILTTGQNLIVSDFGLAAAAHFQLDDAERRFLATHVDHDVAYCAAELANAILGKTMAFPHARARNAWLRDLPRADTLGEGAGPLSDIVRRLAPTAALINDHYWHLHGGHLETPFPSGALAATLDVMV
;
A
#
# COMPACT_ATOMS: atom_id res chain seq x y z
N MET A 1 15.86 18.47 -2.90
CA MET A 1 15.73 18.92 -4.29
C MET A 1 17.11 19.23 -4.85
N SER A 2 17.40 18.74 -6.05
CA SER A 2 18.66 18.85 -6.77
C SER A 2 18.67 20.03 -7.75
N ASP A 3 19.86 20.41 -8.24
CA ASP A 3 20.01 21.48 -9.24
C ASP A 3 19.18 21.23 -10.50
N ARG A 4 19.12 19.98 -10.97
CA ARG A 4 18.33 19.60 -12.15
C ARG A 4 16.83 19.80 -11.93
N GLU A 5 16.33 19.54 -10.72
CA GLU A 5 14.92 19.78 -10.37
C GLU A 5 14.63 21.28 -10.21
N LEU A 6 15.58 22.06 -9.68
CA LEU A 6 15.49 23.52 -9.62
C LEU A 6 15.43 24.14 -11.02
N ASP A 7 16.30 23.69 -11.93
CA ASP A 7 16.38 24.18 -13.31
C ASP A 7 15.14 23.83 -14.13
N ALA A 8 14.54 22.67 -13.88
CA ALA A 8 13.30 22.23 -14.54
C ALA A 8 12.09 23.11 -14.19
N GLY A 9 12.16 23.82 -13.07
CA GLY A 9 11.12 24.70 -12.55
C GLY A 9 10.02 23.95 -11.78
N PRO A 10 9.19 24.71 -11.03
CA PRO A 10 8.03 24.15 -10.33
C PRO A 10 7.09 23.43 -11.30
N ASP A 11 6.33 22.47 -10.78
CA ASP A 11 5.31 21.67 -11.48
C ASP A 11 5.83 20.74 -12.59
N ASN A 12 7.14 20.71 -12.82
CA ASN A 12 7.73 19.80 -13.80
C ASN A 12 7.76 18.37 -13.24
N THR A 13 6.78 17.56 -13.62
CA THR A 13 6.59 16.18 -13.14
C THR A 13 7.20 15.14 -14.11
N SER A 14 8.07 15.55 -15.01
CA SER A 14 8.75 14.62 -15.93
C SER A 14 9.83 13.78 -15.24
N ASN A 15 10.20 12.66 -15.85
CA ASN A 15 11.30 11.81 -15.40
C ASN A 15 12.66 12.44 -15.79
N LEU A 16 13.09 13.46 -15.02
CA LEU A 16 14.28 14.26 -15.30
C LEU A 16 15.59 13.45 -15.33
N PHE A 17 15.61 12.30 -14.64
CA PHE A 17 16.80 11.46 -14.52
C PHE A 17 16.77 10.23 -15.44
N GLY A 18 15.69 10.04 -16.22
CA GLY A 18 15.55 8.89 -17.12
C GLY A 18 15.52 7.55 -16.38
N LEU A 19 15.02 7.51 -15.13
CA LEU A 19 15.05 6.30 -14.31
C LEU A 19 14.23 5.15 -14.94
N PRO A 20 14.68 3.90 -14.79
CA PRO A 20 13.87 2.72 -15.11
C PRO A 20 12.57 2.69 -14.29
N ARG A 21 11.48 2.14 -14.85
CA ARG A 21 10.17 2.16 -14.18
C ARG A 21 10.16 1.27 -12.93
N SER A 22 10.98 0.22 -12.92
CA SER A 22 11.15 -0.69 -11.79
C SER A 22 11.65 -0.01 -10.51
N TYR A 23 12.25 1.19 -10.61
CA TYR A 23 12.60 2.00 -9.43
C TYR A 23 11.35 2.37 -8.61
N ARG A 24 10.16 2.42 -9.22
CA ARG A 24 8.93 2.73 -8.49
C ARG A 24 8.58 1.69 -7.43
N TYR A 25 9.02 0.44 -7.58
CA TYR A 25 8.70 -0.61 -6.61
C TYR A 25 9.44 -0.48 -5.27
N GLY A 26 10.38 0.45 -5.12
CA GLY A 26 11.12 0.56 -3.86
C GLY A 26 12.18 -0.54 -3.65
N VAL A 27 12.37 -1.45 -4.61
CA VAL A 27 13.23 -2.65 -4.46
C VAL A 27 14.65 -2.40 -4.99
N GLY A 28 15.68 -2.75 -4.20
CA GLY A 28 17.11 -2.70 -4.58
C GLY A 28 17.98 -1.86 -3.64
N GLU A 29 19.22 -1.53 -4.03
CA GLU A 29 20.20 -0.72 -3.25
C GLU A 29 19.83 0.79 -3.14
N GLY A 30 18.58 1.13 -3.31
CA GLY A 30 18.08 2.49 -3.17
C GLY A 30 17.06 2.83 -4.25
N SER A 31 15.82 3.00 -3.83
CA SER A 31 14.82 3.70 -4.63
C SER A 31 15.03 5.19 -4.44
N ALA A 32 15.56 5.87 -5.45
CA ALA A 32 15.58 7.32 -5.46
C ALA A 32 14.21 7.82 -5.94
N GLY A 33 13.64 8.79 -5.24
CA GLY A 33 12.45 9.50 -5.71
C GLY A 33 12.65 10.01 -7.13
N PHE A 34 11.63 9.87 -7.97
CA PHE A 34 11.78 10.17 -9.40
C PHE A 34 11.98 11.66 -9.68
N ASN A 35 11.35 12.51 -8.86
CA ASN A 35 11.34 13.95 -8.99
C ASN A 35 10.61 14.57 -7.77
N ALA A 36 11.24 15.50 -7.06
CA ALA A 36 10.65 16.22 -5.93
C ALA A 36 9.33 16.93 -6.28
N TRP A 37 9.19 17.43 -7.52
CA TRP A 37 7.95 18.07 -7.97
C TRP A 37 6.79 17.08 -8.14
N ARG A 38 7.06 15.78 -8.33
CA ARG A 38 5.99 14.75 -8.28
C ARG A 38 5.44 14.60 -6.87
N GLU A 39 6.32 14.64 -5.87
CA GLU A 39 5.91 14.54 -4.47
C GLU A 39 5.09 15.77 -4.06
N VAL A 40 5.53 16.98 -4.43
CA VAL A 40 4.77 18.22 -4.22
C VAL A 40 3.41 18.16 -4.91
N ALA A 41 3.37 17.83 -6.20
CA ALA A 41 2.12 17.72 -6.95
C ALA A 41 1.18 16.68 -6.31
N THR A 42 1.71 15.55 -5.83
CA THR A 42 0.89 14.54 -5.13
C THR A 42 0.30 15.07 -3.83
N HIS A 43 1.10 15.80 -3.05
CA HIS A 43 0.60 16.42 -1.82
C HIS A 43 -0.54 17.43 -2.09
N GLU A 44 -0.43 18.22 -3.15
CA GLU A 44 -1.49 19.14 -3.56
C GLU A 44 -2.77 18.39 -3.94
N MET A 45 -2.65 17.35 -4.78
CA MET A 45 -3.79 16.49 -5.16
C MET A 45 -4.53 15.92 -3.95
N VAL A 46 -3.78 15.30 -3.03
CA VAL A 46 -4.35 14.62 -1.86
C VAL A 46 -4.96 15.63 -0.89
N SER A 47 -4.37 16.83 -0.80
CA SER A 47 -4.92 17.91 0.03
C SER A 47 -6.26 18.42 -0.50
N ASP A 48 -6.39 18.58 -1.81
CA ASP A 48 -7.64 18.99 -2.45
C ASP A 48 -8.76 17.97 -2.18
N TRP A 49 -8.44 16.67 -2.20
CA TRP A 49 -9.40 15.61 -1.90
C TRP A 49 -9.95 15.64 -0.47
N ILE A 50 -9.14 16.07 0.50
CA ILE A 50 -9.54 16.21 1.92
C ILE A 50 -10.49 17.41 2.06
N VAL A 51 -10.24 18.48 1.31
CA VAL A 51 -11.08 19.69 1.29
C VAL A 51 -12.43 19.40 0.63
N GLU A 52 -12.45 18.67 -0.49
CA GLU A 52 -13.67 18.30 -1.22
C GLU A 52 -14.61 17.37 -0.41
N ASP A 53 -14.04 16.48 0.40
CA ASP A 53 -14.81 15.56 1.26
C ASP A 53 -15.36 16.23 2.54
N GLY A 54 -15.20 17.55 2.72
CA GLY A 54 -15.76 18.29 3.84
C GLY A 54 -15.17 17.94 5.22
N HIS A 55 -13.98 17.32 5.27
CA HIS A 55 -13.29 16.99 6.51
C HIS A 55 -12.59 18.24 7.06
N GLY A 56 -13.36 19.11 7.72
CA GLY A 56 -12.84 20.28 8.42
C GLY A 56 -11.80 19.88 9.46
N GLY A 57 -10.61 20.51 9.38
CA GLY A 57 -9.45 20.23 10.23
C GLY A 57 -9.78 20.24 11.72
N GLY A 58 -9.97 19.06 12.28
CA GLY A 58 -10.08 18.82 13.71
C GLY A 58 -8.73 18.99 14.39
N ARG A 59 -8.72 19.53 15.61
CA ARG A 59 -7.53 19.87 16.40
C ARG A 59 -6.56 18.68 16.50
N SER A 60 -5.29 19.01 16.25
CA SER A 60 -4.08 18.19 16.37
C SER A 60 -4.18 17.09 17.44
N ALA A 61 -4.52 15.88 17.00
CA ALA A 61 -4.09 14.66 17.65
C ALA A 61 -2.69 14.34 17.11
N THR A 62 -1.75 13.99 17.99
CA THR A 62 -0.41 13.58 17.58
C THR A 62 -0.52 12.36 16.68
N ALA A 63 -0.15 12.52 15.40
CA ALA A 63 -0.07 11.41 14.47
C ALA A 63 1.17 10.58 14.79
N VAL A 64 1.03 9.26 14.78
CA VAL A 64 2.12 8.28 14.97
C VAL A 64 2.16 7.34 13.78
N VAL A 65 3.29 6.66 13.57
CA VAL A 65 3.43 5.66 12.52
C VAL A 65 2.47 4.49 12.77
N LEU A 66 1.75 4.07 11.73
CA LEU A 66 0.71 3.04 11.83
C LEU A 66 1.30 1.68 12.24
N ARG A 67 2.50 1.33 11.76
CA ARG A 67 3.24 0.14 12.23
C ARG A 67 3.37 0.10 13.75
N ASP A 68 3.95 1.15 14.32
CA ASP A 68 4.18 1.25 15.76
C ASP A 68 2.86 1.23 16.55
N TRP A 69 1.85 1.92 16.02
CA TRP A 69 0.52 1.92 16.61
C TRP A 69 -0.10 0.52 16.61
N ILE A 70 -0.04 -0.19 15.48
CA ILE A 70 -0.51 -1.57 15.32
C ILE A 70 0.21 -2.47 16.31
N ASP A 71 1.54 -2.38 16.37
CA ASP A 71 2.34 -3.24 17.24
C ASP A 71 1.99 -3.04 18.71
N SER A 72 1.76 -1.79 19.14
CA SER A 72 1.31 -1.49 20.51
C SER A 72 -0.12 -1.95 20.83
N ARG A 73 -1.00 -1.98 19.82
CA ARG A 73 -2.43 -2.28 19.98
C ARG A 73 -2.74 -3.75 19.85
N TRP A 74 -1.98 -4.49 19.04
CA TRP A 74 -2.24 -5.90 18.73
C TRP A 74 -1.48 -6.89 19.62
N ASP A 75 -0.91 -6.42 20.74
CA ASP A 75 -0.34 -7.28 21.80
C ASP A 75 -1.42 -7.80 22.79
N CYS A 76 -2.70 -7.75 22.40
CA CYS A 76 -3.88 -8.18 23.17
C CYS A 76 -4.52 -9.45 22.57
N GLY A 77 -5.65 -9.91 23.14
CA GLY A 77 -6.35 -11.10 22.65
C GLY A 77 -6.98 -10.92 21.25
N ALA A 78 -7.20 -12.02 20.53
CA ALA A 78 -7.65 -12.03 19.13
C ALA A 78 -8.92 -11.20 18.82
N MET A 79 -9.86 -11.09 19.77
CA MET A 79 -11.10 -10.31 19.59
C MET A 79 -10.83 -8.79 19.55
N ASP A 80 -9.96 -8.30 20.44
CA ASP A 80 -9.59 -6.88 20.50
C ASP A 80 -8.78 -6.49 19.26
N VAL A 81 -7.91 -7.39 18.80
CA VAL A 81 -7.22 -7.29 17.50
C VAL A 81 -8.23 -7.21 16.37
N ALA A 82 -9.27 -8.04 16.35
CA ALA A 82 -10.23 -8.09 15.25
C ALA A 82 -11.00 -6.78 15.04
N VAL A 83 -11.46 -6.15 16.13
CA VAL A 83 -12.17 -4.86 16.05
C VAL A 83 -11.23 -3.77 15.53
N SER A 84 -10.02 -3.70 16.06
CA SER A 84 -9.02 -2.73 15.63
C SER A 84 -8.57 -2.96 14.18
N ALA A 85 -8.33 -4.22 13.79
CA ALA A 85 -7.89 -4.61 12.46
C ALA A 85 -8.95 -4.28 11.42
N LYS A 86 -10.23 -4.53 11.72
CA LYS A 86 -11.32 -4.18 10.80
C LYS A 86 -11.30 -2.69 10.42
N GLY A 87 -11.20 -1.80 11.42
CA GLY A 87 -11.17 -0.35 11.18
C GLY A 87 -9.98 0.09 10.35
N VAL A 88 -8.79 -0.47 10.62
CA VAL A 88 -7.58 -0.18 9.84
C VAL A 88 -7.70 -0.69 8.41
N VAL A 89 -8.18 -1.93 8.22
CA VAL A 89 -8.37 -2.53 6.90
C VAL A 89 -9.34 -1.71 6.06
N ASP A 90 -10.51 -1.38 6.61
CA ASP A 90 -11.53 -0.63 5.86
C ASP A 90 -11.02 0.77 5.47
N GLN A 91 -10.28 1.47 6.35
CA GLN A 91 -9.71 2.78 6.03
C GLN A 91 -8.59 2.70 4.98
N LEU A 92 -7.66 1.75 5.10
CA LEU A 92 -6.56 1.58 4.13
C LEU A 92 -7.07 1.19 2.75
N LEU A 93 -8.01 0.25 2.69
CA LEU A 93 -8.63 -0.13 1.42
C LEU A 93 -9.43 1.05 0.83
N GLY A 94 -10.14 1.82 1.66
CA GLY A 94 -10.86 3.01 1.20
C GLY A 94 -9.94 4.09 0.62
N VAL A 95 -8.83 4.40 1.31
CA VAL A 95 -7.87 5.41 0.82
C VAL A 95 -7.21 4.96 -0.47
N THR A 96 -6.73 3.72 -0.56
CA THR A 96 -6.08 3.20 -1.78
C THR A 96 -7.06 3.06 -2.95
N GLN A 97 -8.33 2.73 -2.70
CA GLN A 97 -9.38 2.77 -3.73
C GLN A 97 -9.66 4.19 -4.23
N ARG A 98 -9.62 5.19 -3.33
CA ARG A 98 -9.77 6.58 -3.72
C ARG A 98 -8.60 7.06 -4.57
N MET A 99 -7.37 6.73 -4.18
CA MET A 99 -6.17 7.00 -4.98
C MET A 99 -6.30 6.41 -6.39
N ARG A 100 -6.70 5.14 -6.49
CA ARG A 100 -7.01 4.46 -7.76
C ARG A 100 -8.06 5.21 -8.57
N ALA A 101 -9.17 5.63 -7.97
CA ALA A 101 -10.25 6.36 -8.66
C ALA A 101 -9.79 7.71 -9.21
N CYS A 102 -8.85 8.36 -8.54
CA CYS A 102 -8.23 9.61 -8.99
C CYS A 102 -7.03 9.41 -9.92
N GLY A 103 -6.72 8.16 -10.31
CA GLY A 103 -5.59 7.84 -11.19
C GLY A 103 -4.22 8.05 -10.55
N LEU A 104 -4.13 7.96 -9.22
CA LEU A 104 -2.90 8.01 -8.43
C LEU A 104 -2.49 6.59 -8.01
N VAL A 105 -1.21 6.28 -8.17
CA VAL A 105 -0.56 5.10 -7.58
C VAL A 105 0.69 5.56 -6.82
N HIS A 106 0.75 5.25 -5.54
CA HIS A 106 1.83 5.56 -4.60
C HIS A 106 3.07 4.72 -4.85
N PHE A 107 2.87 3.44 -5.13
CA PHE A 107 3.90 2.39 -5.22
C PHE A 107 4.62 2.01 -3.93
N ASP A 108 4.34 2.69 -2.81
CA ASP A 108 5.09 2.51 -1.56
C ASP A 108 4.22 2.66 -0.30
N VAL A 109 2.99 2.15 -0.37
CA VAL A 109 1.98 2.27 0.71
C VAL A 109 2.18 1.22 1.82
N HIS A 110 3.40 1.12 2.35
CA HIS A 110 3.68 0.27 3.51
C HIS A 110 3.25 0.94 4.82
N LEU A 111 3.03 0.16 5.89
CA LEU A 111 2.47 0.69 7.14
C LEU A 111 3.40 1.68 7.87
N ASP A 112 4.65 1.82 7.46
CA ASP A 112 5.58 2.81 8.02
C ASP A 112 5.45 4.18 7.34
N ASN A 113 4.98 4.21 6.09
CA ASN A 113 4.63 5.42 5.34
C ASN A 113 3.19 5.89 5.61
N ILE A 114 2.52 5.29 6.60
CA ILE A 114 1.15 5.63 6.97
C ILE A 114 1.16 6.10 8.42
N LEU A 115 0.56 7.26 8.65
CA LEU A 115 0.37 7.81 9.98
C LEU A 115 -1.06 7.60 10.45
N THR A 116 -1.27 7.50 11.75
CA THR A 116 -2.60 7.43 12.36
C THR A 116 -2.73 8.38 13.53
N THR A 117 -3.91 9.01 13.64
CA THR A 117 -4.32 9.75 14.85
C THR A 117 -5.08 8.86 15.84
N GLY A 118 -5.26 7.57 15.51
CA GLY A 118 -6.18 6.66 16.18
C GLY A 118 -7.63 6.74 15.67
N GLN A 119 -8.00 7.78 14.92
CA GLN A 119 -9.29 7.87 14.21
C GLN A 119 -9.13 7.81 12.70
N ASN A 120 -8.14 8.53 12.17
CA ASN A 120 -7.90 8.66 10.74
C ASN A 120 -6.54 8.09 10.37
N LEU A 121 -6.44 7.58 9.14
CA LEU A 121 -5.18 7.23 8.49
C LEU A 121 -4.77 8.33 7.51
N ILE A 122 -3.46 8.61 7.47
CA ILE A 122 -2.85 9.63 6.63
C ILE A 122 -1.73 8.94 5.86
N VAL A 123 -1.80 8.95 4.54
CA VAL A 123 -0.74 8.44 3.66
C VAL A 123 0.33 9.52 3.49
N SER A 124 1.59 9.13 3.52
CA SER A 124 2.76 10.02 3.42
C SER A 124 3.85 9.40 2.56
N ASP A 125 4.88 10.19 2.23
CA ASP A 125 6.02 9.79 1.39
C ASP A 125 5.64 9.42 -0.05
N PHE A 126 5.32 10.45 -0.85
CA PHE A 126 4.92 10.26 -2.24
C PHE A 126 6.12 10.22 -3.21
N GLY A 127 7.33 9.92 -2.74
CA GLY A 127 8.54 9.96 -3.56
C GLY A 127 8.53 9.05 -4.79
N LEU A 128 7.75 7.96 -4.75
CA LEU A 128 7.61 6.97 -5.83
C LEU A 128 6.31 7.09 -6.62
N ALA A 129 5.43 8.02 -6.22
CA ALA A 129 4.09 8.14 -6.77
C ALA A 129 4.09 8.47 -8.27
N ALA A 130 3.02 8.04 -8.95
CA ALA A 130 2.69 8.47 -10.30
C ALA A 130 1.19 8.72 -10.40
N ALA A 131 0.84 9.86 -10.99
CA ALA A 131 -0.55 10.22 -11.27
C ALA A 131 -0.79 10.39 -12.76
N ALA A 132 -2.04 10.17 -13.19
CA ALA A 132 -2.45 10.28 -14.59
C ALA A 132 -2.22 11.67 -15.21
N HIS A 133 -2.18 12.73 -14.42
CA HIS A 133 -1.93 14.10 -14.89
C HIS A 133 -0.45 14.51 -14.84
N PHE A 134 0.46 13.64 -14.39
CA PHE A 134 1.88 13.92 -14.48
C PHE A 134 2.34 13.95 -15.94
N GLN A 135 3.46 14.64 -16.17
CA GLN A 135 4.16 14.68 -17.45
C GLN A 135 4.91 13.35 -17.69
N LEU A 136 4.15 12.30 -17.95
CA LEU A 136 4.65 10.95 -18.19
C LEU A 136 5.07 10.75 -19.66
N ASP A 137 6.07 9.90 -19.91
CA ASP A 137 6.30 9.36 -21.26
C ASP A 137 5.31 8.20 -21.58
N ASP A 138 5.36 7.66 -22.80
CA ASP A 138 4.47 6.55 -23.20
C ASP A 138 4.71 5.26 -22.40
N ALA A 139 5.94 5.03 -21.96
CA ALA A 139 6.27 3.85 -21.18
C ALA A 139 5.77 4.00 -19.73
N GLU A 140 5.91 5.17 -19.14
CA GLU A 140 5.37 5.51 -17.82
C GLU A 140 3.83 5.46 -17.82
N ARG A 141 3.17 5.97 -18.85
CA ARG A 141 1.70 5.84 -18.98
C ARG A 141 1.24 4.39 -19.00
N ARG A 142 1.90 3.55 -19.80
CA ARG A 142 1.61 2.10 -19.86
C ARG A 142 1.90 1.40 -18.53
N PHE A 143 2.98 1.79 -17.87
CA PHE A 143 3.32 1.28 -16.55
C PHE A 143 2.23 1.65 -15.54
N LEU A 144 1.85 2.92 -15.44
CA LEU A 144 0.77 3.36 -14.55
C LEU A 144 -0.55 2.63 -14.83
N ALA A 145 -0.95 2.51 -16.10
CA ALA A 145 -2.18 1.83 -16.50
C ALA A 145 -2.20 0.34 -16.12
N THR A 146 -1.04 -0.31 -16.08
CA THR A 146 -0.92 -1.72 -15.65
C THR A 146 -0.87 -1.89 -14.14
N HIS A 147 -0.63 -0.81 -13.37
CA HIS A 147 -0.39 -0.83 -11.93
C HIS A 147 -1.45 -0.10 -11.11
N VAL A 148 -2.60 0.21 -11.70
CA VAL A 148 -3.71 0.91 -11.00
C VAL A 148 -4.19 0.20 -9.73
N ASP A 149 -3.96 -1.11 -9.65
CA ASP A 149 -4.36 -1.97 -8.53
C ASP A 149 -3.23 -2.21 -7.52
N HIS A 150 -2.05 -1.63 -7.75
CA HIS A 150 -0.84 -1.89 -6.97
C HIS A 150 -1.03 -1.61 -5.48
N ASP A 151 -1.43 -0.39 -5.13
CA ASP A 151 -1.48 0.05 -3.73
C ASP A 151 -2.52 -0.72 -2.92
N VAL A 152 -3.71 -0.93 -3.50
CA VAL A 152 -4.79 -1.71 -2.87
C VAL A 152 -4.30 -3.13 -2.60
N ALA A 153 -3.63 -3.75 -3.57
CA ALA A 153 -3.14 -5.11 -3.45
C ALA A 153 -1.96 -5.22 -2.46
N TYR A 154 -1.07 -4.23 -2.45
CA TYR A 154 0.05 -4.15 -1.52
C TYR A 154 -0.42 -3.95 -0.07
N CYS A 155 -1.35 -3.03 0.16
CA CYS A 155 -1.99 -2.86 1.47
C CYS A 155 -2.66 -4.15 1.96
N ALA A 156 -3.37 -4.87 1.08
CA ALA A 156 -3.98 -6.15 1.45
C ALA A 156 -2.93 -7.18 1.90
N ALA A 157 -1.78 -7.24 1.22
CA ALA A 157 -0.66 -8.11 1.59
C ALA A 157 -0.04 -7.72 2.94
N GLU A 158 0.26 -6.44 3.14
CA GLU A 158 0.81 -5.90 4.39
C GLU A 158 -0.09 -6.21 5.58
N LEU A 159 -1.41 -5.99 5.44
CA LEU A 159 -2.38 -6.24 6.50
C LEU A 159 -2.52 -7.72 6.82
N ALA A 160 -2.65 -8.58 5.80
CA ALA A 160 -2.73 -10.03 6.01
C ALA A 160 -1.46 -10.55 6.71
N ASN A 161 -0.28 -10.09 6.30
CA ASN A 161 0.98 -10.45 6.93
C ASN A 161 1.09 -9.96 8.38
N ALA A 162 0.66 -8.73 8.67
CA ALA A 162 0.69 -8.16 10.02
C ALA A 162 -0.26 -8.90 10.97
N ILE A 163 -1.50 -9.16 10.53
CA ILE A 163 -2.49 -9.92 11.30
C ILE A 163 -1.96 -11.33 11.62
N LEU A 164 -1.48 -12.05 10.60
CA LEU A 164 -0.95 -13.39 10.78
C LEU A 164 0.30 -13.42 11.65
N GLY A 165 1.17 -12.41 11.55
CA GLY A 165 2.36 -12.28 12.40
C GLY A 165 2.06 -12.13 13.89
N LYS A 166 0.90 -11.55 14.24
CA LYS A 166 0.46 -11.40 15.64
C LYS A 166 -0.34 -12.59 16.16
N THR A 167 -0.96 -13.37 15.27
CA THR A 167 -1.92 -14.42 15.66
C THR A 167 -1.39 -15.84 15.53
N MET A 168 -0.42 -16.07 14.66
CA MET A 168 0.11 -17.41 14.40
C MET A 168 1.62 -17.38 14.25
N ALA A 169 2.28 -18.40 14.80
CA ALA A 169 3.70 -18.61 14.57
C ALA A 169 3.93 -19.31 13.22
N PHE A 170 4.82 -18.76 12.40
CA PHE A 170 5.30 -19.37 11.17
C PHE A 170 6.82 -19.49 11.21
N PRO A 171 7.41 -20.57 10.65
CA PRO A 171 8.86 -20.74 10.63
C PRO A 171 9.58 -19.68 9.77
N HIS A 172 8.90 -19.13 8.75
CA HIS A 172 9.41 -18.06 7.89
C HIS A 172 8.29 -17.46 7.04
N ALA A 173 8.56 -16.31 6.39
CA ALA A 173 7.59 -15.60 5.55
C ALA A 173 7.02 -16.47 4.41
N ARG A 174 7.84 -17.35 3.80
CA ARG A 174 7.37 -18.28 2.76
C ARG A 174 6.32 -19.30 3.24
N ALA A 175 6.42 -19.76 4.50
CA ALA A 175 5.43 -20.68 5.06
C ALA A 175 4.12 -19.95 5.35
N ARG A 176 4.19 -18.71 5.80
CA ARG A 176 3.02 -17.84 5.97
C ARG A 176 2.29 -17.59 4.65
N ASN A 177 3.01 -17.31 3.56
CA ASN A 177 2.36 -17.11 2.26
C ASN A 177 1.80 -18.41 1.68
N ALA A 178 2.46 -19.54 1.89
CA ALA A 178 1.89 -20.85 1.54
C ALA A 178 0.58 -21.09 2.29
N TRP A 179 0.51 -20.73 3.57
CA TRP A 179 -0.72 -20.79 4.36
C TRP A 179 -1.81 -19.85 3.82
N LEU A 180 -1.47 -18.62 3.39
CA LEU A 180 -2.42 -17.71 2.74
C LEU A 180 -2.96 -18.29 1.43
N ARG A 181 -2.12 -18.97 0.66
CA ARG A 181 -2.51 -19.63 -0.60
C ARG A 181 -3.41 -20.84 -0.36
N ASP A 182 -3.08 -21.65 0.61
CA ASP A 182 -3.78 -22.90 0.95
C ASP A 182 -4.74 -22.71 2.14
N LEU A 183 -5.34 -21.52 2.23
CA LEU A 183 -6.05 -21.04 3.41
C LEU A 183 -7.03 -22.10 3.96
N PRO A 184 -6.84 -22.57 5.22
CA PRO A 184 -7.62 -23.68 5.76
C PRO A 184 -9.13 -23.40 5.81
N ARG A 185 -9.91 -24.45 5.61
CA ARG A 185 -11.38 -24.39 5.77
C ARG A 185 -11.80 -24.22 7.24
N ALA A 186 -11.09 -24.88 8.17
CA ALA A 186 -11.30 -24.69 9.60
C ALA A 186 -10.73 -23.35 10.05
N ASP A 187 -11.33 -22.75 11.08
CA ASP A 187 -10.72 -21.61 11.76
C ASP A 187 -9.53 -22.09 12.59
N THR A 188 -8.33 -21.62 12.23
CA THR A 188 -7.08 -21.96 12.91
C THR A 188 -6.44 -20.75 13.60
N LEU A 189 -7.13 -19.61 13.65
CA LEU A 189 -6.63 -18.36 14.25
C LEU A 189 -6.90 -18.29 15.77
N GLY A 190 -7.61 -19.26 16.34
CA GLY A 190 -7.84 -19.42 17.78
C GLY A 190 -9.27 -19.11 18.23
N GLU A 191 -9.55 -19.28 19.52
CA GLU A 191 -10.87 -18.97 20.09
C GLU A 191 -11.18 -17.46 20.00
N GLY A 192 -12.37 -17.12 19.51
CA GLY A 192 -12.80 -15.73 19.30
C GLY A 192 -12.30 -15.07 18.02
N ALA A 193 -11.59 -15.80 17.16
CA ALA A 193 -10.99 -15.24 15.94
C ALA A 193 -11.95 -15.04 14.76
N GLY A 194 -13.23 -15.43 14.85
CA GLY A 194 -14.19 -15.40 13.72
C GLY A 194 -14.13 -14.13 12.86
N PRO A 195 -14.26 -12.91 13.44
CA PRO A 195 -14.18 -11.68 12.65
C PRO A 195 -12.79 -11.44 12.02
N LEU A 196 -11.72 -11.87 12.67
CA LEU A 196 -10.35 -11.78 12.15
C LEU A 196 -10.11 -12.79 11.01
N SER A 197 -10.67 -14.00 11.15
CA SER A 197 -10.68 -15.04 10.13
C SER A 197 -11.36 -14.57 8.85
N ASP A 198 -12.48 -13.85 8.97
CA ASP A 198 -13.17 -13.27 7.82
C ASP A 198 -12.33 -12.20 7.11
N ILE A 199 -11.65 -11.33 7.89
CA ILE A 199 -10.71 -10.35 7.34
C ILE A 199 -9.59 -11.05 6.58
N VAL A 200 -8.92 -12.03 7.19
CA VAL A 200 -7.80 -12.75 6.56
C VAL A 200 -8.28 -13.48 5.31
N ARG A 201 -9.45 -14.14 5.35
CA ARG A 201 -10.05 -14.81 4.18
C ARG A 201 -10.27 -13.84 3.02
N ARG A 202 -10.73 -12.62 3.31
CA ARG A 202 -10.95 -11.56 2.33
C ARG A 202 -9.64 -11.06 1.70
N LEU A 203 -8.57 -10.93 2.49
CA LEU A 203 -7.28 -10.40 2.03
C LEU A 203 -6.38 -11.45 1.36
N ALA A 204 -6.49 -12.72 1.76
CA ALA A 204 -5.50 -13.75 1.46
C ALA A 204 -5.23 -14.00 -0.03
N PRO A 205 -6.22 -14.07 -0.94
CA PRO A 205 -5.97 -14.31 -2.35
C PRO A 205 -5.10 -13.22 -2.99
N THR A 206 -5.41 -11.96 -2.69
CA THR A 206 -4.66 -10.78 -3.15
C THR A 206 -3.26 -10.74 -2.52
N ALA A 207 -3.19 -10.98 -1.20
CA ALA A 207 -1.93 -11.00 -0.46
C ALA A 207 -0.95 -12.04 -1.03
N ALA A 208 -1.43 -13.25 -1.34
CA ALA A 208 -0.59 -14.32 -1.87
C ALA A 208 0.07 -13.95 -3.20
N LEU A 209 -0.70 -13.36 -4.12
CA LEU A 209 -0.22 -12.92 -5.44
C LEU A 209 0.83 -11.81 -5.34
N ILE A 210 0.58 -10.79 -4.50
CA ILE A 210 1.52 -9.68 -4.34
C ILE A 210 2.80 -10.10 -3.63
N ASN A 211 2.70 -10.92 -2.58
CA ASN A 211 3.87 -11.45 -1.89
C ASN A 211 4.78 -12.21 -2.87
N ASP A 212 4.21 -13.06 -3.73
CA ASP A 212 4.97 -13.79 -4.75
C ASP A 212 5.64 -12.83 -5.75
N HIS A 213 4.91 -11.82 -6.24
CA HIS A 213 5.45 -10.81 -7.15
C HIS A 213 6.64 -10.07 -6.53
N TYR A 214 6.49 -9.54 -5.31
CA TYR A 214 7.57 -8.83 -4.62
C TYR A 214 8.77 -9.72 -4.31
N TRP A 215 8.58 -11.01 -4.05
CA TRP A 215 9.72 -11.92 -3.92
C TRP A 215 10.51 -12.12 -5.20
N HIS A 216 9.85 -12.12 -6.36
CA HIS A 216 10.55 -12.10 -7.64
C HIS A 216 11.36 -10.81 -7.80
N LEU A 217 10.77 -9.65 -7.46
CA LEU A 217 11.47 -8.37 -7.50
C LEU A 217 12.70 -8.36 -6.58
N HIS A 218 12.54 -8.77 -5.31
CA HIS A 218 13.66 -8.88 -4.36
C HIS A 218 14.71 -9.93 -4.76
N GLY A 219 14.32 -10.92 -5.56
CA GLY A 219 15.25 -11.87 -6.19
C GLY A 219 16.02 -11.30 -7.38
N GLY A 220 15.82 -10.02 -7.72
CA GLY A 220 16.47 -9.34 -8.85
C GLY A 220 15.72 -9.46 -10.17
N HIS A 221 14.54 -10.09 -10.19
CA HIS A 221 13.73 -10.23 -11.40
C HIS A 221 12.83 -9.02 -11.63
N LEU A 222 13.44 -7.84 -11.83
CA LEU A 222 12.74 -6.55 -11.95
C LEU A 222 11.81 -6.44 -13.18
N GLU A 223 11.99 -7.32 -14.17
CA GLU A 223 11.15 -7.40 -15.38
C GLU A 223 9.97 -8.37 -15.21
N THR A 224 9.76 -8.92 -14.00
CA THR A 224 8.61 -9.79 -13.74
C THR A 224 7.32 -9.02 -13.99
N PRO A 225 6.44 -9.47 -14.89
CA PRO A 225 5.20 -8.77 -15.17
C PRO A 225 4.35 -8.63 -13.91
N PHE A 226 3.80 -7.44 -13.69
CA PHE A 226 2.85 -7.19 -12.61
C PHE A 226 1.55 -8.00 -12.86
N PRO A 227 1.03 -8.73 -11.86
CA PRO A 227 -0.05 -9.70 -12.05
C PRO A 227 -1.44 -9.05 -12.14
N SER A 228 -1.60 -7.96 -12.89
CA SER A 228 -2.85 -7.16 -12.95
C SER A 228 -4.09 -7.99 -13.28
N GLY A 229 -4.01 -8.90 -14.25
CA GLY A 229 -5.13 -9.76 -14.62
C GLY A 229 -5.58 -10.71 -13.51
N ALA A 230 -4.64 -11.25 -12.73
CA ALA A 230 -4.96 -12.10 -11.58
C ALA A 230 -5.49 -11.28 -10.40
N LEU A 231 -4.93 -10.08 -10.18
CA LEU A 231 -5.38 -9.17 -9.12
C LEU A 231 -6.80 -8.65 -9.34
N ALA A 232 -7.18 -8.32 -10.58
CA ALA A 232 -8.54 -7.88 -10.87
C ALA A 232 -9.58 -8.90 -10.36
N ALA A 233 -9.35 -10.19 -10.57
CA ALA A 233 -10.24 -11.25 -10.11
C ALA A 233 -10.30 -11.39 -8.58
N THR A 234 -9.21 -11.11 -7.85
CA THR A 234 -9.20 -11.20 -6.38
C THR A 234 -9.74 -9.94 -5.72
N LEU A 235 -9.55 -8.78 -6.34
CA LEU A 235 -10.02 -7.50 -5.83
C LEU A 235 -11.54 -7.37 -5.95
N ASP A 236 -12.17 -7.91 -7.00
CA ASP A 236 -13.64 -7.92 -7.14
C ASP A 236 -14.36 -8.63 -5.98
N VAL A 237 -13.69 -9.59 -5.33
CA VAL A 237 -14.22 -10.33 -4.17
C VAL A 237 -13.91 -9.60 -2.85
N MET A 238 -13.00 -8.62 -2.90
CA MET A 238 -12.56 -7.85 -1.74
C MET A 238 -13.41 -6.59 -1.52
N VAL A 239 -14.14 -6.09 -2.52
CA VAL A 239 -15.06 -4.94 -2.41
C VAL A 239 -16.46 -5.41 -2.03
#